data_AF-A0A7Y2QC48-F1
#
_entry.id   AF-A0A7Y2QC48-F1
#
_cell.length_a   1.000
_cell.length_b   1.000
_cell.length_c   1.000
_cell.angle_alpha   90.00
_cell.angle_beta   90.00
_cell.angle_gamma   90.00
#
_symmetry.space_group_name_H-M   'P 1'
#
loop_
_entity.id
_entity.type
_entity.pdbx_description
1 polymer ?
#
loop_
_entity_poly.entity_id
_entity_poly.type
_entity_poly.pdbx_seq_one_letter_code
_entity_poly.pdbx_strand_id
1 'polypeptide(L)'
;MTDIHATEPATDPRGDTPSHGIPFREAVRVWARVAALSFGGPAGQIAVMHRIIVEEKRWIGETRFLHALNYCMLLPGPEAQQLAIYIGWLLHKTRGGLVAGILFVLPGVATIMALSWIYAIFGNVGAVQALFFGLKAAVLAVVLEAVVRVGKRALKNNVMVALAAAAFLALFLFHAPFPLVILGAAVIGYFGGRAQKGTFPSGHWHGEGGGNQGADAGSGRGGSSPAQGRPPPRGGLEEGRGVACRVGAPGGGCVG
;
A
#
# COMPACT_ATOMS: atom_id res chain seq x y z
N MET A 1 28.72 -57.04 4.54
CA MET A 1 29.60 -55.87 4.71
C MET A 1 29.41 -55.06 3.44
N THR A 2 28.42 -54.18 3.48
CA THR A 2 27.81 -53.50 2.33
C THR A 2 28.47 -52.15 2.17
N ASP A 3 29.24 -51.97 1.10
CA ASP A 3 29.85 -50.68 0.75
C ASP A 3 28.79 -49.69 0.29
N ILE A 4 28.76 -48.56 1.00
CA ILE A 4 27.88 -47.42 0.82
C ILE A 4 28.37 -46.60 -0.38
N HIS A 5 27.47 -46.33 -1.32
CA HIS A 5 27.61 -45.31 -2.35
C HIS A 5 28.04 -43.97 -1.75
N ALA A 6 29.28 -43.55 -2.01
CA ALA A 6 29.66 -42.15 -1.95
C ALA A 6 29.19 -41.48 -3.26
N THR A 7 28.01 -40.87 -3.22
CA THR A 7 27.58 -39.93 -4.26
C THR A 7 27.79 -38.53 -3.70
N GLU A 8 28.85 -37.88 -4.17
CA GLU A 8 29.14 -36.46 -3.88
C GLU A 8 27.98 -35.57 -4.35
N PRO A 9 27.55 -34.57 -3.57
CA PRO A 9 26.58 -33.60 -4.04
C PRO A 9 27.22 -32.70 -5.10
N ALA A 10 26.72 -32.79 -6.33
CA ALA A 10 27.10 -31.94 -7.44
C ALA A 10 26.91 -30.45 -7.06
N THR A 11 28.01 -29.72 -6.98
CA THR A 11 28.04 -28.27 -6.82
C THR A 11 27.72 -27.64 -8.18
N ASP A 12 26.56 -26.98 -8.32
CA ASP A 12 26.19 -26.22 -9.53
C ASP A 12 27.04 -24.93 -9.60
N PRO A 13 27.81 -24.70 -10.68
CA PRO A 13 28.72 -23.56 -10.81
C PRO A 13 28.04 -22.26 -11.30
N ARG A 14 26.71 -22.12 -11.20
CA ARG A 14 26.02 -20.88 -11.61
C ARG A 14 25.84 -19.93 -10.44
N GLY A 15 26.54 -18.81 -10.55
CA GLY A 15 26.75 -17.80 -9.51
C GLY A 15 25.50 -17.22 -8.84
N ASP A 16 25.74 -16.91 -7.57
CA ASP A 16 25.03 -16.04 -6.63
C ASP A 16 23.83 -15.25 -7.15
N THR A 17 22.65 -15.63 -6.65
CA THR A 17 21.72 -14.67 -6.05
C THR A 17 21.02 -15.39 -4.90
N PRO A 18 20.80 -14.80 -3.72
CA PRO A 18 20.05 -15.44 -2.65
C PRO A 18 18.60 -15.60 -3.09
N SER A 19 18.30 -16.69 -3.79
CA SER A 19 16.98 -17.00 -4.31
C SER A 19 16.10 -17.39 -3.14
N HIS A 20 14.95 -16.73 -2.97
CA HIS A 20 13.93 -17.10 -1.97
C HIS A 20 13.33 -18.51 -2.21
N GLY A 21 13.89 -19.34 -3.11
CA GLY A 21 13.36 -20.66 -3.46
C GLY A 21 12.02 -20.63 -4.20
N ILE A 22 11.47 -19.44 -4.47
CA ILE A 22 10.15 -19.27 -5.10
C ILE A 22 10.29 -19.30 -6.62
N PRO A 23 9.67 -20.26 -7.33
CA PRO A 23 9.71 -20.30 -8.77
C PRO A 23 8.95 -19.12 -9.37
N PHE A 24 9.55 -18.46 -10.38
CA PHE A 24 8.97 -17.28 -11.03
C PHE A 24 7.56 -17.53 -11.59
N ARG A 25 7.29 -18.74 -12.09
CA ARG A 25 5.96 -19.15 -12.58
C ARG A 25 4.90 -19.10 -11.49
N GLU A 26 5.24 -19.44 -10.26
CA GLU A 26 4.31 -19.36 -9.14
C GLU A 26 4.03 -17.90 -8.77
N ALA A 27 5.07 -17.05 -8.75
CA ALA A 27 4.89 -15.61 -8.57
C ALA A 27 3.95 -15.01 -9.61
N VAL A 28 4.13 -15.31 -10.90
CA VAL A 28 3.23 -14.85 -11.98
C VAL A 28 1.77 -15.26 -11.72
N ARG A 29 1.52 -16.52 -11.32
CA ARG A 29 0.17 -17.01 -11.04
C ARG A 29 -0.45 -16.29 -9.84
N VAL A 30 0.33 -16.03 -8.80
CA VAL A 30 -0.11 -15.29 -7.62
C VAL A 30 -0.42 -13.84 -7.98
N TRP A 31 0.44 -13.16 -8.74
CA TRP A 31 0.17 -11.80 -9.21
C TRP A 31 -1.07 -11.71 -10.08
N ALA A 32 -1.33 -12.71 -10.94
CA ALA A 32 -2.54 -12.76 -11.75
C ALA A 32 -3.79 -12.94 -10.88
N ARG A 33 -3.71 -13.77 -9.84
CA ARG A 33 -4.78 -13.95 -8.86
C ARG A 33 -5.03 -12.67 -8.06
N VAL A 34 -3.98 -12.01 -7.59
CA VAL A 34 -4.07 -10.72 -6.88
C VAL A 34 -4.77 -9.70 -7.78
N ALA A 35 -4.33 -9.55 -9.04
CA ALA A 35 -4.92 -8.63 -9.99
C ALA A 35 -6.41 -8.93 -10.24
N ALA A 36 -6.77 -10.20 -10.46
CA ALA A 36 -8.14 -10.62 -10.67
C ALA A 36 -9.05 -10.45 -9.43
N LEU A 37 -8.47 -10.33 -8.24
CA LEU A 37 -9.20 -10.13 -6.98
C LEU A 37 -9.11 -8.69 -6.46
N SER A 38 -8.42 -7.79 -7.16
CA SER A 38 -8.14 -6.41 -6.73
C SER A 38 -9.32 -5.45 -6.93
N PHE A 39 -10.52 -5.87 -6.51
CA PHE A 39 -11.74 -5.07 -6.48
C PHE A 39 -12.06 -4.59 -5.05
N GLY A 40 -12.88 -3.54 -4.91
CA GLY A 40 -13.30 -3.06 -3.58
C GLY A 40 -12.53 -1.85 -3.04
N GLY A 41 -11.83 -1.12 -3.90
CA GLY A 41 -11.13 0.12 -3.53
C GLY A 41 -9.77 -0.09 -2.85
N PRO A 42 -9.09 0.98 -2.44
CA PRO A 42 -7.68 0.92 -2.02
C PRO A 42 -7.43 -0.03 -0.84
N ALA A 43 -8.29 0.01 0.19
CA ALA A 43 -8.17 -0.85 1.36
C ALA A 43 -8.40 -2.33 1.02
N GLY A 44 -9.38 -2.62 0.17
CA GLY A 44 -9.65 -3.99 -0.30
C GLY A 44 -8.48 -4.58 -1.09
N GLN A 45 -7.86 -3.78 -1.97
CA GLN A 45 -6.69 -4.21 -2.74
C GLN A 45 -5.49 -4.51 -1.84
N ILE A 46 -5.23 -3.67 -0.82
CA ILE A 46 -4.15 -3.90 0.15
C ILE A 46 -4.44 -5.15 1.00
N ALA A 47 -5.69 -5.35 1.42
CA ALA A 47 -6.10 -6.53 2.19
C ALA A 47 -5.94 -7.83 1.39
N VAL A 48 -6.32 -7.83 0.11
CA VAL A 48 -6.11 -8.98 -0.80
C VAL A 48 -4.62 -9.28 -0.96
N MET A 49 -3.80 -8.25 -1.11
CA MET A 49 -2.34 -8.39 -1.22
C MET A 49 -1.75 -8.99 0.06
N HIS A 50 -2.12 -8.46 1.21
CA HIS A 50 -1.69 -8.91 2.52
C HIS A 50 -2.08 -10.38 2.75
N ARG A 51 -3.36 -10.72 2.61
CA ARG A 51 -3.85 -12.09 2.75
C ARG A 51 -3.10 -13.06 1.84
N ILE A 52 -2.93 -12.76 0.55
CA ILE A 52 -2.34 -13.71 -0.39
C ILE A 52 -0.82 -13.84 -0.18
N ILE A 53 -0.11 -12.73 0.01
CA ILE A 53 1.37 -12.73 0.04
C ILE A 53 1.92 -13.02 1.44
N VAL A 54 1.29 -12.48 2.49
CA VAL A 54 1.74 -12.58 3.88
C VAL A 54 1.12 -13.79 4.57
N GLU A 55 -0.19 -13.99 4.47
CA GLU A 55 -0.87 -15.07 5.19
C GLU A 55 -0.82 -16.40 4.44
N GLU A 56 -1.32 -16.46 3.19
CA GLU A 56 -1.42 -17.71 2.41
C GLU A 56 -0.05 -18.20 1.93
N LYS A 57 0.77 -17.31 1.35
CA LYS A 57 2.07 -17.68 0.76
C LYS A 57 3.25 -17.50 1.70
N ARG A 58 3.15 -16.63 2.71
CA ARG A 58 4.22 -16.34 3.68
C ARG A 58 5.55 -15.96 3.04
N TRP A 59 5.50 -15.33 1.85
CA TRP A 59 6.70 -14.90 1.13
C TRP A 59 7.36 -13.67 1.74
N ILE A 60 6.55 -12.84 2.40
CA ILE A 60 6.96 -11.63 3.11
C ILE A 60 6.33 -11.68 4.50
N GLY A 61 7.11 -11.41 5.54
CA GLY A 61 6.59 -11.30 6.90
C GLY A 61 5.83 -9.99 7.12
N GLU A 62 4.92 -9.99 8.10
CA GLU A 62 4.06 -8.87 8.48
C GLU A 62 4.81 -7.53 8.56
N THR A 63 5.92 -7.52 9.31
CA THR A 63 6.72 -6.32 9.53
C THR A 63 7.28 -5.76 8.22
N ARG A 64 7.72 -6.62 7.31
CA ARG A 64 8.29 -6.19 6.01
C ARG A 64 7.20 -5.68 5.07
N PHE A 65 6.00 -6.25 5.12
CA PHE A 65 4.84 -5.74 4.39
C PHE A 65 4.42 -4.36 4.91
N LEU A 66 4.33 -4.17 6.23
CA LEU A 66 3.98 -2.88 6.83
C LEU A 66 5.03 -1.79 6.53
N HIS A 67 6.32 -2.12 6.52
CA HIS A 67 7.36 -1.17 6.08
C HIS A 67 7.18 -0.77 4.61
N ALA A 68 6.85 -1.72 3.74
CA ALA A 68 6.57 -1.43 2.33
C ALA A 68 5.32 -0.56 2.16
N LEU A 69 4.25 -0.85 2.91
CA LEU A 69 3.01 -0.08 2.91
C LEU A 69 3.27 1.36 3.35
N ASN A 70 3.98 1.54 4.48
CA ASN A 70 4.31 2.87 4.99
C ASN A 70 5.17 3.66 4.00
N TYR A 71 6.10 3.00 3.31
CA TYR A 71 6.88 3.64 2.25
C TYR A 71 5.99 4.09 1.08
N CYS A 72 5.04 3.26 0.64
CA CYS A 72 4.11 3.63 -0.44
C CYS A 72 3.13 4.73 -0.03
N MET A 73 2.82 4.89 1.26
CA MET A 73 2.01 6.02 1.77
C MET A 73 2.76 7.35 1.77
N LEU A 74 4.11 7.33 1.80
CA LEU A 74 4.94 8.53 1.67
C LEU A 74 5.06 8.99 0.22
N LEU A 75 5.01 8.07 -0.75
CA LEU A 75 5.04 8.44 -2.17
C LEU A 75 3.64 8.83 -2.65
N PRO A 76 3.47 10.01 -3.26
CA PRO A 76 2.20 10.35 -3.88
C PRO A 76 1.94 9.41 -5.07
N GLY A 77 0.86 8.61 -5.00
CA GLY A 77 0.44 7.77 -6.11
C GLY A 77 -0.58 6.69 -5.74
N PRO A 78 -0.89 5.78 -6.67
CA PRO A 78 -1.83 4.69 -6.45
C PRO A 78 -1.21 3.66 -5.48
N GLU A 79 -1.49 3.82 -4.19
CA GLU A 79 -0.86 3.08 -3.07
C GLU A 79 -0.79 1.56 -3.31
N ALA A 80 -1.91 0.93 -3.69
CA ALA A 80 -1.98 -0.52 -3.90
C ALA A 80 -1.13 -1.01 -5.08
N GLN A 81 -1.10 -0.25 -6.19
CA GLN A 81 -0.31 -0.60 -7.36
C GLN A 81 1.19 -0.41 -7.09
N GLN A 82 1.56 0.69 -6.41
CA GLN A 82 2.94 0.94 -6.00
C GLN A 82 3.44 -0.18 -5.07
N LEU A 83 2.61 -0.59 -4.11
CA LEU A 83 2.91 -1.70 -3.20
C LEU A 83 3.08 -3.03 -3.96
N ALA A 84 2.21 -3.32 -4.92
CA ALA A 84 2.31 -4.51 -5.78
C ALA A 84 3.64 -4.54 -6.55
N ILE A 85 4.02 -3.43 -7.18
CA ILE A 85 5.27 -3.31 -7.94
C ILE A 85 6.48 -3.46 -7.01
N TYR A 86 6.45 -2.82 -5.84
CA TYR A 86 7.53 -2.87 -4.87
C TYR A 86 7.73 -4.28 -4.30
N ILE A 87 6.64 -4.96 -3.92
CA ILE A 87 6.69 -6.35 -3.45
C ILE A 87 7.13 -7.29 -4.57
N GLY A 88 6.63 -7.10 -5.80
CA GLY A 88 7.09 -7.82 -6.98
C GLY A 88 8.59 -7.65 -7.22
N TRP A 89 9.10 -6.43 -7.03
CA TRP A 89 10.53 -6.14 -7.11
C TRP A 89 11.32 -6.79 -5.98
N LEU A 90 10.76 -6.89 -4.78
CA LEU A 90 11.41 -7.55 -3.66
C LEU A 90 11.56 -9.07 -3.88
N LEU A 91 10.59 -9.70 -4.56
CA LEU A 91 10.57 -11.15 -4.82
C LEU A 91 11.49 -11.57 -5.97
N HIS A 92 11.44 -10.89 -7.12
CA HIS A 92 12.19 -11.27 -8.33
C HIS A 92 12.88 -10.08 -9.02
N LYS A 93 13.25 -9.04 -8.25
CA LYS A 93 13.92 -7.82 -8.76
C LYS A 93 13.13 -7.17 -9.90
N THR A 94 13.81 -6.58 -10.86
CA THR A 94 13.20 -5.83 -11.98
C THR A 94 12.14 -6.64 -12.73
N ARG A 95 12.38 -7.93 -12.95
CA ARG A 95 11.44 -8.83 -13.66
C ARG A 95 10.15 -9.04 -12.86
N GLY A 96 10.26 -9.22 -11.54
CA GLY A 96 9.10 -9.40 -10.67
C GLY A 96 8.25 -8.14 -10.57
N GLY A 97 8.88 -6.97 -10.41
CA GLY A 97 8.17 -5.69 -10.35
C GLY A 97 7.42 -5.35 -11.64
N LEU A 98 8.05 -5.59 -12.79
CA LEU A 98 7.42 -5.37 -14.10
C LEU A 98 6.21 -6.29 -14.31
N VAL A 99 6.36 -7.59 -14.03
CA VAL A 99 5.26 -8.55 -14.15
C VAL A 99 4.13 -8.23 -13.19
N ALA A 100 4.44 -7.91 -11.93
CA ALA A 100 3.42 -7.54 -10.93
C ALA A 100 2.61 -6.33 -11.39
N GLY A 101 3.29 -5.27 -11.87
CA GLY A 101 2.63 -4.08 -12.38
C GLY A 101 1.77 -4.33 -13.64
N ILE A 102 2.30 -5.07 -14.62
CA ILE A 102 1.56 -5.37 -15.86
C ILE A 102 0.33 -6.23 -15.57
N LEU A 103 0.49 -7.30 -14.77
CA LEU A 103 -0.63 -8.18 -14.42
C LEU A 103 -1.70 -7.44 -13.63
N PHE A 104 -1.33 -6.46 -12.80
CA PHE A 104 -2.28 -5.65 -12.04
C PHE A 104 -3.20 -4.81 -12.94
N VAL A 105 -2.68 -4.28 -14.05
CA VAL A 105 -3.45 -3.45 -15.01
C VAL A 105 -4.23 -4.29 -16.01
N LEU A 106 -3.73 -5.49 -16.32
CA LEU A 106 -4.29 -6.41 -17.30
C LEU A 106 -5.81 -6.69 -17.18
N PRO A 107 -6.40 -6.97 -16.00
CA PRO A 107 -7.82 -7.24 -15.89
C PRO A 107 -8.67 -6.03 -16.34
N GLY A 108 -8.26 -4.81 -16.01
CA GLY A 108 -8.96 -3.60 -16.44
C GLY A 108 -8.94 -3.41 -17.95
N VAL A 109 -7.77 -3.61 -18.57
CA VAL A 109 -7.62 -3.55 -20.04
C VAL A 109 -8.48 -4.62 -20.71
N ALA A 110 -8.46 -5.85 -20.20
CA ALA A 110 -9.26 -6.94 -20.74
C ALA A 110 -10.76 -6.64 -20.66
N THR A 111 -11.24 -6.10 -19.55
CA THR A 111 -12.64 -5.70 -19.38
C THR A 111 -13.04 -4.60 -20.36
N ILE A 112 -12.26 -3.51 -20.45
CA ILE A 112 -12.58 -2.40 -21.37
C ILE A 112 -12.55 -2.86 -22.83
N MET A 113 -11.57 -3.68 -23.22
CA MET A 113 -11.49 -4.25 -24.57
C MET A 113 -12.70 -5.15 -24.88
N ALA A 114 -13.10 -6.00 -23.94
CA ALA A 114 -14.29 -6.85 -24.09
C ALA A 114 -15.56 -6.01 -24.27
N LEU A 115 -15.77 -4.98 -23.44
CA LEU A 115 -16.91 -4.08 -23.58
C LEU A 115 -16.89 -3.32 -24.91
N SER A 116 -15.73 -2.85 -25.34
CA SER A 116 -15.56 -2.18 -26.64
C SER A 116 -15.93 -3.09 -27.80
N TRP A 117 -15.50 -4.35 -27.76
CA TRP A 117 -15.83 -5.34 -28.79
C TRP A 117 -17.34 -5.64 -28.84
N ILE A 118 -17.97 -5.81 -27.68
CA ILE A 118 -19.43 -6.03 -27.57
C ILE A 118 -20.18 -4.82 -28.14
N TYR A 119 -19.76 -3.60 -27.81
CA TYR A 119 -20.38 -2.38 -28.32
C TYR A 119 -20.27 -2.27 -29.84
N ALA A 120 -19.12 -2.60 -30.43
CA ALA A 120 -18.89 -2.51 -31.87
C ALA A 120 -19.81 -3.44 -32.67
N ILE A 121 -20.13 -4.63 -32.15
CA ILE A 121 -20.94 -5.63 -32.86
C ILE A 121 -22.43 -5.47 -32.54
N PHE A 122 -22.79 -5.19 -31.30
CA PHE A 122 -24.18 -5.24 -30.81
C PHE A 122 -24.75 -3.87 -30.42
N GLY A 123 -24.07 -2.77 -30.73
CA GLY A 123 -24.46 -1.42 -30.30
C GLY A 123 -25.84 -0.95 -30.80
N ASN A 124 -26.39 -1.56 -31.85
CA ASN A 124 -27.71 -1.22 -32.41
C ASN A 124 -28.87 -2.04 -31.81
N VAL A 125 -28.58 -2.96 -30.89
CA VAL A 125 -29.61 -3.75 -30.19
C VAL A 125 -30.12 -2.94 -29.00
N GLY A 126 -31.43 -2.68 -28.93
CA GLY A 126 -32.03 -1.84 -27.87
C GLY A 126 -31.69 -2.32 -26.44
N ALA A 127 -31.59 -3.63 -26.22
CA ALA A 127 -31.18 -4.20 -24.93
C ALA A 127 -29.73 -3.81 -24.53
N VAL A 128 -28.81 -3.79 -25.49
CA VAL A 128 -27.41 -3.39 -25.28
C VAL A 128 -27.36 -1.89 -25.00
N GLN A 129 -28.13 -1.09 -25.72
CA GLN A 129 -28.20 0.36 -25.52
C GLN A 129 -28.72 0.72 -24.10
N ALA A 130 -29.74 0.01 -23.60
CA ALA A 130 -30.24 0.15 -22.23
C ALA A 130 -29.19 -0.25 -21.18
N LEU A 131 -28.45 -1.35 -21.41
CA LEU A 131 -27.34 -1.77 -20.55
C LEU A 131 -26.24 -0.71 -20.47
N PHE A 132 -25.80 -0.17 -21.61
CA PHE A 132 -24.80 0.89 -21.65
C PHE A 132 -25.28 2.20 -21.02
N PHE A 133 -26.59 2.50 -21.07
CA PHE A 133 -27.16 3.63 -20.35
C PHE A 133 -27.06 3.43 -18.82
N GLY A 134 -27.41 2.24 -18.32
CA GLY A 134 -27.23 1.88 -16.91
C GLY A 134 -25.77 1.94 -16.48
N LEU A 135 -24.85 1.45 -17.32
CA LEU A 135 -23.41 1.52 -17.07
C LEU A 135 -22.91 2.97 -16.99
N LYS A 136 -23.34 3.85 -17.92
CA LYS A 136 -23.00 5.28 -17.88
C LYS A 136 -23.46 5.93 -16.57
N ALA A 137 -24.68 5.61 -16.12
CA ALA A 137 -25.21 6.12 -14.84
C ALA A 137 -24.38 5.61 -13.64
N ALA A 138 -24.01 4.33 -13.64
CA ALA A 138 -23.18 3.75 -12.59
C ALA A 138 -21.76 4.38 -12.55
N VAL A 139 -21.13 4.54 -13.71
CA VAL A 139 -19.82 5.21 -13.83
C VAL A 139 -19.90 6.65 -13.33
N LEU A 140 -20.96 7.39 -13.70
CA LEU A 140 -21.18 8.75 -13.21
C LEU A 140 -21.27 8.78 -11.68
N ALA A 141 -22.01 7.85 -11.06
CA ALA A 141 -22.12 7.76 -9.61
C ALA A 141 -20.76 7.50 -8.94
N VAL A 142 -19.94 6.60 -9.48
CA VAL A 142 -18.59 6.31 -8.98
C VAL A 142 -17.67 7.52 -9.13
N VAL A 143 -17.73 8.23 -10.27
CA VAL A 143 -16.94 9.45 -10.48
C VAL A 143 -17.35 10.53 -9.49
N LEU A 144 -18.65 10.72 -9.24
CA LEU A 144 -19.13 11.67 -8.24
C LEU A 144 -18.66 11.32 -6.83
N GLU A 145 -18.73 10.04 -6.45
CA GLU A 145 -18.20 9.56 -5.17
C GLU A 145 -16.71 9.84 -5.04
N ALA A 146 -15.93 9.55 -6.08
CA ALA A 146 -14.49 9.82 -6.12
C ALA A 146 -14.18 11.32 -6.00
N VAL A 147 -14.92 12.18 -6.72
CA VAL A 147 -14.77 13.65 -6.63
C VAL A 147 -15.10 14.14 -5.22
N VAL A 148 -16.20 13.67 -4.62
CA VAL A 148 -16.57 14.05 -3.25
C VAL A 148 -15.53 13.57 -2.24
N ARG A 149 -15.04 12.34 -2.39
CA ARG A 149 -14.00 11.77 -1.52
C ARG A 149 -12.69 12.54 -1.60
N VAL A 150 -12.23 12.86 -2.81
CA VAL A 150 -11.01 13.67 -3.03
C VAL A 150 -11.22 15.09 -2.55
N GLY A 151 -12.38 15.69 -2.86
CA GLY A 151 -12.76 17.05 -2.45
C GLY A 151 -12.75 17.20 -0.93
N LYS A 152 -13.37 16.28 -0.18
CA LYS A 152 -13.34 16.29 1.29
C LYS A 152 -11.93 16.20 1.87
N ARG A 153 -11.00 15.51 1.19
CA ARG A 153 -9.61 15.39 1.63
C ARG A 153 -8.79 16.64 1.30
N ALA A 154 -9.06 17.28 0.17
CA ALA A 154 -8.34 18.45 -0.32
C ALA A 154 -8.86 19.79 0.27
N LEU A 155 -10.18 19.91 0.44
CA LEU A 155 -10.86 21.15 0.83
C LEU A 155 -11.16 21.13 2.33
N LYS A 156 -10.19 21.62 3.12
CA LYS A 156 -10.32 21.64 4.59
C LYS A 156 -10.92 22.93 5.15
N ASN A 157 -10.98 23.99 4.35
CA ASN A 157 -11.42 25.33 4.79
C ASN A 157 -12.39 25.96 3.77
N ASN A 158 -13.32 26.80 4.26
CA ASN A 158 -14.32 27.51 3.45
C ASN A 158 -13.67 28.37 2.35
N VAL A 159 -12.48 28.93 2.61
CA VAL A 159 -11.70 29.68 1.61
C VAL A 159 -11.26 28.78 0.46
N MET A 160 -10.85 27.53 0.74
CA MET A 160 -10.47 26.57 -0.31
C MET A 160 -11.68 26.13 -1.13
N VAL A 161 -12.84 25.97 -0.49
CA VAL A 161 -14.11 25.66 -1.17
C VAL A 161 -14.54 26.80 -2.10
N ALA A 162 -14.45 28.05 -1.63
CA ALA A 162 -14.74 29.23 -2.45
C ALA A 162 -13.79 29.32 -3.65
N LEU A 163 -12.49 29.06 -3.45
CA LEU A 163 -11.50 29.03 -4.53
C LEU A 163 -11.79 27.92 -5.55
N ALA A 164 -12.15 26.72 -5.09
CA ALA A 164 -12.51 25.60 -5.94
C ALA A 164 -13.79 25.87 -6.74
N ALA A 165 -14.81 26.47 -6.12
CA ALA A 165 -16.02 26.90 -6.79
C ALA A 165 -15.73 27.97 -7.85
N ALA A 166 -14.89 28.96 -7.53
CA ALA A 166 -14.47 29.98 -8.49
C ALA A 166 -13.70 29.38 -9.69
N ALA A 167 -12.79 28.43 -9.44
CA ALA A 167 -12.08 27.71 -10.49
C ALA A 167 -13.03 26.85 -11.35
N PHE A 168 -14.02 26.21 -10.73
CA PHE A 168 -15.05 25.45 -11.44
C PHE A 168 -15.91 26.35 -12.32
N LEU A 169 -16.36 27.50 -11.82
CA LEU A 169 -17.09 28.49 -12.61
C LEU A 169 -16.22 29.04 -13.75
N ALA A 170 -14.94 29.31 -13.52
CA ALA A 170 -14.03 29.78 -14.56
C ALA A 170 -13.87 28.73 -15.69
N LEU A 171 -13.75 27.44 -15.34
CA LEU A 171 -13.68 26.37 -16.35
C LEU A 171 -15.01 26.19 -17.08
N PHE A 172 -16.13 26.24 -16.36
CA PHE A 172 -17.46 25.92 -16.90
C PHE A 172 -18.08 27.07 -17.72
N LEU A 173 -17.99 28.32 -17.24
CA LEU A 173 -18.56 29.49 -17.92
C LEU A 173 -17.62 30.07 -18.99
N PHE A 174 -16.31 30.13 -18.70
CA PHE A 174 -15.36 30.81 -19.59
C PHE A 174 -14.63 29.87 -20.54
N HIS A 175 -14.81 28.54 -20.43
CA HIS A 175 -14.06 27.53 -21.20
C HIS A 175 -12.55 27.80 -21.23
N ALA A 176 -12.02 28.39 -20.15
CA ALA A 176 -10.63 28.79 -20.09
C ALA A 176 -9.73 27.54 -20.16
N PRO A 177 -8.62 27.58 -20.91
CA PRO A 177 -7.74 26.43 -21.01
C PRO A 177 -7.19 26.08 -19.62
N PHE A 178 -7.24 24.79 -19.28
CA PHE A 178 -6.89 24.25 -17.95
C PHE A 178 -5.56 24.78 -17.38
N PRO A 179 -4.48 24.97 -18.16
CA PRO A 179 -3.24 25.57 -17.66
C PRO A 179 -3.42 26.98 -17.09
N LEU A 180 -4.26 27.81 -17.71
CA LEU A 180 -4.47 29.20 -17.30
C LEU A 180 -5.18 29.28 -15.94
N VAL A 181 -6.15 28.39 -15.71
CA VAL A 181 -6.87 28.29 -14.43
C VAL A 181 -5.96 27.84 -13.31
N ILE A 182 -5.08 26.86 -13.57
CA ILE A 182 -4.07 26.44 -12.59
C ILE A 182 -3.12 27.58 -12.26
N LEU A 183 -2.66 28.32 -13.27
CA LEU A 183 -1.71 29.42 -13.08
C LEU A 183 -2.36 30.56 -12.28
N GLY A 184 -3.60 30.91 -12.58
CA GLY A 184 -4.40 31.87 -11.80
C GLY A 184 -4.62 31.41 -10.36
N ALA A 185 -4.99 30.14 -10.14
CA ALA A 185 -5.17 29.57 -8.82
C ALA A 185 -3.85 29.54 -8.02
N ALA A 186 -2.72 29.24 -8.67
CA ALA A 186 -1.40 29.26 -8.06
C ALA A 186 -0.98 30.67 -7.64
N VAL A 187 -1.23 31.68 -8.48
CA VAL A 187 -0.97 33.09 -8.17
C VAL A 187 -1.84 33.55 -7.00
N ILE A 188 -3.15 33.30 -7.06
CA ILE A 188 -4.08 33.65 -5.97
C ILE A 188 -3.71 32.91 -4.68
N GLY A 189 -3.33 31.64 -4.75
CA GLY A 189 -2.87 30.85 -3.61
C GLY A 189 -1.55 31.37 -3.02
N TYR A 190 -0.61 31.80 -3.88
CA TYR A 190 0.68 32.36 -3.46
C TYR A 190 0.51 33.71 -2.74
N PHE A 191 -0.29 34.61 -3.31
CA PHE A 191 -0.55 35.92 -2.70
C PHE A 191 -1.49 35.83 -1.49
N GLY A 192 -2.52 34.97 -1.54
CA GLY A 192 -3.43 34.70 -0.42
C GLY A 192 -2.74 34.03 0.76
N GLY A 193 -1.82 33.09 0.51
CA GLY A 193 -1.01 32.44 1.55
C GLY A 193 0.00 33.37 2.21
N ARG A 194 0.43 34.44 1.52
CA ARG A 194 1.31 35.47 2.08
C ARG A 194 0.55 36.52 2.92
N ALA A 195 -0.70 36.81 2.56
CA ALA A 195 -1.53 37.81 3.23
C ALA A 195 -2.21 37.28 4.51
N GLN A 196 -2.57 36.00 4.57
CA GLN A 196 -3.18 35.38 5.75
C GLN A 196 -2.19 34.44 6.47
N LYS A 197 -1.33 34.99 7.33
CA LYS A 197 -0.42 34.22 8.21
C LYS A 197 -1.11 33.35 9.29
N GLY A 198 -2.44 33.19 9.27
CA GLY A 198 -3.18 32.52 10.35
C GLY A 198 -4.30 31.56 9.93
N THR A 199 -4.54 31.30 8.64
CA THR A 199 -5.70 30.49 8.21
C THR A 199 -5.35 29.37 7.22
N PHE A 200 -4.09 29.29 6.81
CA PHE A 200 -3.55 28.15 6.08
C PHE A 200 -2.70 27.31 7.04
N PRO A 201 -3.12 26.09 7.41
CA PRO A 201 -2.20 25.12 7.98
C PRO A 201 -1.10 24.91 6.94
N SER A 202 0.13 25.32 7.27
CA SER A 202 1.33 24.97 6.53
C SER A 202 1.32 23.46 6.34
N GLY A 203 1.22 23.02 5.09
CA GLY A 203 0.98 21.63 4.73
C GLY A 203 2.08 20.70 5.23
N HIS A 204 1.89 20.12 6.41
CA HIS A 204 2.50 18.86 6.77
C HIS A 204 1.62 17.75 6.19
N TRP A 205 2.08 17.13 5.12
CA TRP A 205 1.45 15.97 4.51
C TRP A 205 1.61 14.76 5.42
N HIS A 206 0.71 14.60 6.39
CA HIS A 206 0.43 13.29 6.98
C HIS A 206 -0.72 12.65 6.21
N GLY A 207 -0.40 11.62 5.44
CA GLY A 207 -1.34 10.79 4.70
C GLY A 207 -2.22 9.99 5.66
N GLU A 208 -3.25 10.64 6.20
CA GLU A 208 -4.26 9.97 7.01
C GLU A 208 -5.26 9.33 6.05
N GLY A 209 -5.08 8.04 5.78
CA GLY A 209 -6.09 7.18 5.20
C GLY A 209 -7.20 7.02 6.23
N GLY A 210 -8.37 7.60 5.94
CA GLY A 210 -9.54 7.50 6.80
C GLY A 210 -9.96 6.04 7.02
N GLY A 211 -9.52 5.47 8.14
CA GLY A 211 -10.16 4.32 8.77
C GLY A 211 -11.41 4.82 9.48
N ASN A 212 -12.57 4.63 8.85
CA ASN A 212 -13.83 4.70 9.57
C ASN A 212 -13.90 3.49 10.49
N GLN A 213 -13.47 3.72 11.73
CA GLN A 213 -13.70 2.86 12.87
C GLN A 213 -15.22 2.78 13.08
N GLY A 214 -15.79 1.66 12.63
CA GLY A 214 -17.16 1.27 12.92
C GLY A 214 -17.16 -0.01 13.76
N ALA A 215 -17.39 0.16 15.06
CA ALA A 215 -18.01 -0.80 15.97
C ALA A 215 -17.31 -2.15 16.24
N ASP A 216 -16.25 -2.14 17.05
CA ASP A 216 -15.96 -3.26 17.96
C ASP A 216 -16.88 -3.18 19.18
N ALA A 217 -18.11 -3.67 19.01
CA ALA A 217 -18.96 -4.08 20.10
C ALA A 217 -19.13 -5.60 20.01
N GLY A 218 -18.27 -6.34 20.72
CA GLY A 218 -18.49 -7.76 21.00
C GLY A 218 -17.37 -8.70 20.60
N SER A 219 -16.26 -8.70 21.35
CA SER A 219 -15.41 -9.90 21.46
C SER A 219 -14.87 -10.05 22.88
N GLY A 220 -15.78 -10.43 23.77
CA GLY A 220 -15.41 -11.00 25.06
C GLY A 220 -14.80 -12.40 24.88
N ARG A 221 -13.48 -12.50 25.02
CA ARG A 221 -12.70 -13.66 25.50
C ARG A 221 -11.23 -13.22 25.49
N GLY A 222 -10.54 -13.11 26.63
CA GLY A 222 -10.30 -14.20 27.56
C GLY A 222 -9.05 -14.96 27.08
N GLY A 223 -7.87 -14.51 27.50
CA GLY A 223 -6.59 -15.14 27.17
C GLY A 223 -5.45 -14.46 27.91
N SER A 224 -5.03 -15.07 29.00
CA SER A 224 -3.86 -14.74 29.83
C SER A 224 -2.59 -14.49 29.01
N SER A 225 -1.96 -13.33 29.23
CA SER A 225 -0.65 -12.97 28.71
C SER A 225 0.45 -13.69 29.50
N PRO A 226 1.30 -14.55 28.90
CA PRO A 226 2.56 -14.94 29.53
C PRO A 226 3.61 -13.89 29.19
N ALA A 227 4.22 -13.32 30.24
CA ALA A 227 5.41 -12.51 30.15
C ALA A 227 6.54 -13.30 29.43
N GLN A 228 7.05 -12.77 28.33
CA GLN A 228 8.22 -13.35 27.67
C GLN A 228 9.18 -12.28 27.10
N GLY A 229 10.35 -12.20 27.75
CA GLY A 229 11.65 -12.11 27.09
C GLY A 229 12.08 -10.76 26.48
N ARG A 230 12.53 -9.83 27.32
CA ARG A 230 13.39 -8.71 26.87
C ARG A 230 14.83 -9.23 26.73
N PRO A 231 15.51 -9.15 25.57
CA PRO A 231 16.92 -9.49 25.49
C PRO A 231 17.78 -8.38 26.14
N PRO A 232 18.85 -8.71 26.88
CA PRO A 232 19.77 -7.69 27.37
C PRO A 232 20.71 -7.19 26.25
N PRO A 233 21.17 -5.93 26.31
CA PRO A 233 22.11 -5.38 25.35
C PRO A 233 23.50 -6.06 25.50
N ARG A 234 24.09 -6.44 24.38
CA ARG A 234 25.48 -6.89 24.28
C ARG A 234 26.40 -5.69 24.05
N GLY A 235 27.37 -5.53 24.93
CA GLY A 235 28.54 -4.68 24.72
C GLY A 235 29.42 -4.66 25.97
N GLY A 236 30.69 -5.04 25.83
CA GLY A 236 31.71 -4.83 26.87
C GLY A 236 32.60 -6.04 27.11
N LEU A 237 33.86 -5.91 26.72
CA LEU A 237 35.01 -6.75 27.02
C LEU A 237 35.42 -6.64 28.51
N GLU A 238 36.44 -7.42 28.90
CA GLU A 238 37.07 -7.59 30.23
C GLU A 238 36.49 -8.79 31.01
N GLU A 239 37.08 -9.99 30.97
CA GLU A 239 38.40 -10.42 31.45
C GLU A 239 38.60 -10.27 32.97
N GLY A 240 38.49 -11.42 33.67
CA GLY A 240 39.36 -11.72 34.80
C GLY A 240 38.77 -11.60 36.21
N ARG A 241 38.75 -12.76 36.90
CA ARG A 241 38.63 -12.96 38.38
C ARG A 241 37.22 -12.72 38.92
N GLY A 242 36.43 -13.70 39.34
CA GLY A 242 36.76 -14.88 40.13
C GLY A 242 36.59 -14.56 41.62
N VAL A 243 35.35 -14.49 42.14
CA VAL A 243 35.01 -14.78 43.55
C VAL A 243 33.53 -15.20 43.59
N ALA A 244 33.30 -16.48 43.90
CA ALA A 244 32.04 -16.94 44.45
C ALA A 244 31.98 -16.51 45.92
N CYS A 245 30.94 -15.79 46.33
CA CYS A 245 30.53 -15.82 47.73
C CYS A 245 29.03 -15.61 47.90
N ARG A 246 28.53 -16.42 48.81
CA ARG A 246 27.16 -16.78 49.12
C ARG A 246 26.48 -15.67 49.92
N VAL A 247 25.18 -15.52 49.70
CA VAL A 247 24.11 -15.31 50.69
C VAL A 247 24.46 -14.54 51.96
N GLY A 248 23.70 -13.47 52.18
CA GLY A 248 23.23 -13.15 53.52
C GLY A 248 23.65 -11.78 54.00
N ALA A 249 22.70 -10.86 53.87
CA ALA A 249 22.46 -9.69 54.69
C ALA A 249 23.59 -8.65 54.86
N PRO A 250 23.28 -7.35 54.80
CA PRO A 250 24.25 -6.34 55.15
C PRO A 250 24.58 -6.48 56.64
N GLY A 251 25.82 -6.81 56.99
CA GLY A 251 26.43 -5.91 57.95
C GLY A 251 26.39 -4.54 57.29
N GLY A 252 26.16 -3.46 58.02
CA GLY A 252 26.76 -2.22 57.54
C GLY A 252 28.19 -2.50 57.05
N GLY A 253 28.58 -1.88 55.94
CA GLY A 253 29.98 -1.52 55.66
C GLY A 253 30.82 -2.49 54.81
N CYS A 254 31.26 -1.98 53.67
CA CYS A 254 32.37 -2.47 52.86
C CYS A 254 33.72 -1.99 53.43
N VAL A 255 34.68 -2.90 53.58
CA VAL A 255 36.13 -2.62 53.62
C VAL A 255 36.86 -3.79 52.95
N GLY A 256 37.74 -3.48 51.99
CA GLY A 256 38.77 -4.39 51.46
C GLY A 256 38.41 -5.11 50.19
#